data_AF-A0A8H4V371-F1
#
_entry.id   AF-A0A8H4V371-F1
#
_cell.length_a   1.000
_cell.length_b   1.000
_cell.length_c   1.000
_cell.angle_alpha   90.00
_cell.angle_beta   90.00
_cell.angle_gamma   90.00
#
_symmetry.space_group_name_H-M   'P 1'
#
loop_
_entity.id
_entity.type
_entity.pdbx_description
1 polymer ?
#
loop_
_entity_poly.entity_id
_entity_poly.type
_entity_poly.pdbx_seq_one_letter_code
_entity_poly.pdbx_strand_id
1 'polypeptide(L)'
;MTAIWYRKSEHSSRTALWVTMNGVAQVIGCLLMYGVARNSSLSLQPWRTLFLICGAITSVAGIAFYFLIPNGPKDAWFFTPREKEVMALRMAADREGGDKTNFSMAQLKETLLDPKAWFVFWFGVLVTMHSPVLTFASL
;
A
#
# COMPACT_ATOMS: atom_id res chain seq x y z
N MET A 1 4.67 -2.21 -4.57
CA MET A 1 4.14 -3.15 -5.60
C MET A 1 3.75 -2.45 -6.90
N THR A 2 2.99 -1.35 -6.87
CA THR A 2 2.51 -0.69 -8.10
C THR A 2 3.62 -0.24 -9.07
N ALA A 3 4.78 0.21 -8.55
CA ALA A 3 5.93 0.64 -9.34
C ALA A 3 6.65 -0.48 -10.12
N ILE A 4 6.45 -1.74 -9.75
CA ILE A 4 7.17 -2.90 -10.33
C ILE A 4 6.39 -3.50 -11.50
N TRP A 5 5.06 -3.32 -11.53
CA TRP A 5 4.14 -4.03 -12.43
C TRP A 5 3.42 -3.14 -13.45
N TYR A 6 3.50 -1.81 -13.29
CA TYR A 6 2.71 -0.86 -14.08
C TYR A 6 3.56 0.26 -14.67
N ARG A 7 3.05 0.86 -15.75
CA ARG A 7 3.69 2.00 -16.41
C ARG A 7 3.52 3.29 -15.61
N LYS A 8 4.40 4.27 -15.82
CA LYS A 8 4.41 5.52 -15.05
C LYS A 8 3.10 6.30 -15.18
N SER A 9 2.49 6.27 -16.36
CA SER A 9 1.18 6.87 -16.64
C SER A 9 0.01 6.19 -15.91
N GLU A 10 0.15 4.91 -15.56
CA GLU A 10 -0.90 4.11 -14.91
C GLU A 10 -0.76 4.11 -13.37
N HIS A 11 0.34 4.64 -12.83
CA HIS A 11 0.56 4.68 -11.39
C HIS A 11 -0.40 5.59 -10.64
N SER A 12 -0.76 6.74 -11.23
CA SER A 12 -1.63 7.71 -10.55
C SER A 12 -3.04 7.16 -10.33
N SER A 13 -3.65 6.58 -11.38
CA SER A 13 -4.99 5.98 -11.30
C SER A 13 -5.04 4.78 -10.35
N ARG A 14 -4.00 3.93 -10.37
CA ARG A 14 -3.91 2.79 -9.46
C ARG A 14 -3.70 3.23 -8.03
N THR A 15 -2.83 4.20 -7.77
CA THR A 15 -2.63 4.76 -6.43
C THR A 15 -3.93 5.37 -5.90
N ALA A 16 -4.67 6.09 -6.73
CA ALA A 16 -6.00 6.60 -6.36
C ALA A 16 -6.96 5.46 -5.99
N LEU A 17 -6.99 4.37 -6.75
CA LEU A 17 -7.82 3.19 -6.45
C LEU A 17 -7.40 2.50 -5.14
N TRP A 18 -6.11 2.41 -4.82
CA TRP A 18 -5.66 1.89 -3.52
C TRP A 18 -6.08 2.80 -2.37
N VAL A 19 -6.02 4.12 -2.58
CA VAL A 19 -6.42 5.10 -1.55
C VAL A 19 -7.93 5.05 -1.29
N THR A 20 -8.77 4.84 -2.31
CA THR A 20 -10.22 4.73 -2.10
C THR A 20 -10.60 3.50 -1.27
N MET A 21 -9.81 2.42 -1.33
CA MET A 21 -10.02 1.25 -0.46
C MET A 21 -9.90 1.59 1.03
N ASN A 22 -9.10 2.61 1.40
CA ASN A 22 -9.04 3.07 2.79
C ASN A 22 -10.40 3.60 3.27
N GLY A 23 -11.08 4.40 2.44
CA GLY A 23 -12.42 4.90 2.75
C GLY A 23 -13.45 3.77 2.89
N VAL A 24 -13.40 2.77 2.00
CA VAL A 24 -14.28 1.59 2.08
C VAL A 24 -14.02 0.80 3.37
N ALA A 25 -12.76 0.63 3.77
CA ALA A 25 -12.41 -0.05 5.01
C ALA A 25 -12.97 0.68 6.24
N GLN A 26 -12.96 2.02 6.25
CA GLN A 26 -13.57 2.82 7.33
C GLN A 26 -15.08 2.61 7.41
N VAL A 27 -15.79 2.62 6.27
CA VAL A 27 -17.25 2.39 6.23
C VAL A 27 -17.61 0.99 6.76
N ILE A 28 -16.87 -0.04 6.33
CA ILE A 28 -17.08 -1.41 6.81
C ILE A 28 -16.78 -1.51 8.32
N GLY A 29 -15.71 -0.84 8.79
CA GLY A 29 -15.37 -0.78 10.22
C GLY A 29 -16.47 -0.15 11.07
N CYS A 30 -17.05 0.97 10.62
CA CYS A 30 -18.16 1.63 11.29
C CYS A 30 -19.43 0.75 11.32
N LEU A 31 -19.73 0.05 10.22
CA LEU A 31 -20.89 -0.82 10.12
C LEU A 31 -20.76 -2.05 11.05
N LEU A 32 -19.56 -2.64 11.13
CA LEU A 32 -19.25 -3.71 12.08
C LEU A 32 -19.39 -3.22 13.53
N MET A 33 -18.88 -2.02 13.84
CA MET A 33 -19.01 -1.43 15.18
C MET A 33 -20.48 -1.24 15.58
N TYR A 34 -21.32 -0.76 14.66
CA TYR A 34 -22.76 -0.64 14.88
C TYR A 34 -23.43 -2.01 15.14
N GLY A 35 -23.08 -3.03 14.35
CA GLY A 35 -23.61 -4.39 14.51
C GLY A 35 -23.22 -5.04 15.84
N VAL A 36 -22.00 -4.81 16.32
CA VAL A 36 -21.55 -5.33 17.63
C VAL A 36 -22.17 -4.53 18.79
N ALA A 37 -22.34 -3.21 18.64
CA ALA A 37 -22.97 -2.36 19.67
C ALA A 37 -24.44 -2.71 19.93
N ARG A 38 -25.15 -3.25 18.93
CA ARG A 38 -26.55 -3.69 19.08
C ARG A 38 -26.72 -5.03 19.79
N ASN A 39 -25.68 -5.86 19.82
CA ASN A 39 -25.71 -7.19 20.44
C ASN A 39 -25.19 -7.10 21.88
N SER A 40 -26.09 -6.77 22.80
CA SER A 40 -25.81 -6.70 24.24
C SER A 40 -25.66 -8.07 24.95
N SER A 41 -25.81 -9.18 24.22
CA SER A 41 -25.75 -10.55 24.76
C SER A 41 -24.37 -11.24 24.63
N LEU A 42 -23.33 -10.53 24.18
CA LEU A 42 -21.98 -11.10 24.05
C LEU A 42 -21.24 -11.05 25.39
N SER A 43 -20.67 -12.19 25.82
CA SER A 43 -19.89 -12.32 27.06
C SER A 43 -18.58 -11.50 27.08
N LEU A 44 -18.20 -10.88 25.96
CA LEU A 44 -16.96 -10.13 25.77
C LEU A 44 -17.27 -8.67 25.43
N GLN A 45 -16.43 -7.75 25.93
CA GLN A 45 -16.57 -6.31 25.64
C GLN A 45 -16.56 -6.06 24.11
N PRO A 46 -17.48 -5.24 23.57
CA PRO A 46 -17.67 -5.00 22.13
C PRO A 46 -16.40 -4.72 21.33
N TRP A 47 -15.48 -3.93 21.89
CA TRP A 47 -14.23 -3.58 21.22
C TRP A 47 -13.31 -4.78 21.00
N ARG A 48 -13.25 -5.74 21.94
CA ARG A 48 -12.43 -6.96 21.81
C ARG A 48 -12.94 -7.84 20.68
N THR A 49 -14.27 -7.97 20.58
CA THR A 49 -14.93 -8.72 19.51
C THR A 49 -14.65 -8.10 18.14
N LEU A 50 -14.65 -6.77 18.04
CA LEU A 50 -14.30 -6.06 16.81
C LEU A 50 -12.85 -6.34 16.36
N PHE A 51 -11.89 -6.27 17.29
CA PHE A 51 -10.49 -6.56 16.98
C PHE A 51 -10.27 -8.02 16.57
N LEU A 52 -10.97 -8.97 17.20
CA LEU A 52 -10.90 -10.38 16.84
C LEU A 52 -11.41 -10.65 15.43
N ILE A 53 -12.56 -10.06 15.06
CA ILE A 53 -13.14 -10.23 13.71
C ILE A 53 -12.26 -9.58 12.65
N CYS A 54 -11.83 -8.33 12.88
CA CYS A 54 -10.96 -7.61 11.95
C CYS A 54 -9.60 -8.31 11.81
N GLY A 55 -9.02 -8.75 12.93
CA GLY A 55 -7.79 -9.52 12.96
C GLY A 55 -7.89 -10.86 12.23
N ALA A 56 -9.01 -11.58 12.36
CA ALA A 56 -9.23 -12.82 11.64
C ALA A 56 -9.34 -12.61 10.12
N ILE A 57 -10.13 -11.63 9.69
CA ILE A 57 -10.29 -11.31 8.26
C ILE A 57 -8.95 -10.89 7.64
N THR A 58 -8.21 -10.01 8.31
CA THR A 58 -6.90 -9.56 7.84
C THR A 58 -5.85 -10.69 7.84
N SER A 59 -5.87 -11.59 8.81
CA SER A 59 -4.98 -12.76 8.85
C SER A 59 -5.23 -13.70 7.67
N VAL A 60 -6.50 -14.01 7.38
CA VAL A 60 -6.88 -14.85 6.23
C VAL A 60 -6.48 -14.16 4.92
N ALA A 61 -6.74 -12.86 4.78
CA ALA A 61 -6.33 -12.11 3.61
C ALA A 61 -4.80 -12.09 3.45
N GLY A 62 -4.04 -11.95 4.53
CA GLY A 62 -2.58 -11.98 4.52
C GLY A 62 -2.01 -13.33 4.07
N ILE A 63 -2.58 -14.43 4.57
CA ILE A 63 -2.21 -15.79 4.15
C ILE A 63 -2.52 -15.97 2.65
N ALA A 64 -3.70 -15.56 2.21
CA ALA A 64 -4.07 -15.62 0.80
C ALA A 64 -3.09 -14.81 -0.07
N PHE A 65 -2.76 -13.59 0.33
CA PHE A 65 -1.79 -12.73 -0.37
C PHE A 65 -0.40 -13.38 -0.52
N TYR A 66 0.07 -14.07 0.53
CA TYR A 66 1.35 -14.77 0.51
C TYR A 66 1.40 -15.87 -0.56
N PHE A 67 0.30 -16.61 -0.76
CA PHE A 67 0.23 -17.66 -1.78
C PHE A 67 -0.11 -17.13 -3.18
N LEU A 68 -0.89 -16.05 -3.28
CA LEU A 68 -1.42 -15.55 -4.56
C LEU A 68 -0.49 -14.59 -5.29
N ILE A 69 0.39 -13.85 -4.58
CA ILE A 69 1.21 -12.80 -5.19
C ILE A 69 2.64 -13.27 -5.46
N PRO A 70 3.03 -13.52 -6.72
CA PRO A 70 4.41 -13.75 -7.09
C PRO A 70 5.23 -12.45 -7.01
N ASN A 71 6.50 -12.57 -6.62
CA ASN A 71 7.37 -11.42 -6.31
C ASN A 71 7.78 -10.57 -7.52
N GLY A 72 7.52 -11.01 -8.75
CA GLY A 72 7.82 -10.21 -9.93
C GLY A 72 7.14 -10.69 -11.21
N PRO A 73 7.10 -9.84 -12.25
CA PRO A 73 6.46 -10.13 -13.54
C PRO A 73 7.03 -11.34 -14.29
N LYS A 74 8.23 -11.80 -13.90
CA LYS A 74 8.83 -13.04 -14.41
C LYS A 74 8.23 -14.29 -13.75
N ASP A 75 7.89 -14.21 -12.46
CA ASP A 75 7.34 -15.31 -11.65
C ASP A 75 5.81 -15.35 -11.63
N ALA A 76 5.14 -14.49 -12.40
CA ALA A 76 3.69 -14.48 -12.52
C ALA A 76 3.15 -15.81 -13.04
N TRP A 77 2.59 -16.65 -12.17
CA TRP A 77 2.02 -17.95 -12.56
C TRP A 77 0.78 -17.81 -13.47
N PHE A 78 0.16 -16.62 -13.49
CA PHE A 78 -1.05 -16.31 -14.25
C PHE A 78 -0.79 -15.86 -15.70
N PHE A 79 0.45 -15.53 -16.10
CA PHE A 79 0.74 -15.07 -17.46
C PHE A 79 1.29 -16.17 -18.37
N THR A 80 0.81 -16.19 -19.61
CA THR A 80 1.36 -17.00 -20.70
C THR A 80 2.81 -16.55 -20.99
N PRO A 81 3.74 -17.43 -21.41
CA PRO A 81 5.13 -17.03 -21.69
C PRO A 81 5.26 -15.82 -22.62
N ARG A 82 4.37 -15.73 -23.61
CA ARG A 82 4.31 -14.61 -24.55
C ARG A 82 3.88 -13.29 -23.90
N GLU A 83 2.94 -13.34 -22.96
CA GLU A 83 2.45 -12.14 -22.26
C GLU A 83 3.52 -11.60 -21.30
N LYS A 84 4.29 -12.49 -20.66
CA LYS A 84 5.44 -12.11 -19.83
C LYS A 84 6.50 -11.35 -20.63
N GLU A 85 6.80 -11.81 -21.84
CA GLU A 85 7.76 -11.18 -22.74
C GLU A 85 7.28 -9.78 -23.17
N VAL A 86 6.02 -9.66 -23.59
CA VAL A 86 5.43 -8.36 -23.97
C VAL A 86 5.42 -7.38 -22.80
N MET A 87 5.10 -7.84 -21.59
CA MET A 87 5.14 -7.01 -20.38
C MET A 87 6.58 -6.59 -20.04
N ALA A 88 7.56 -7.48 -20.15
CA ALA A 88 8.96 -7.17 -19.91
C ALA A 88 9.50 -6.12 -20.90
N LEU A 89 9.19 -6.26 -22.20
CA LEU A 89 9.55 -5.29 -23.23
C LEU A 89 8.85 -3.95 -23.02
N ARG A 90 7.56 -3.96 -22.65
CA ARG A 90 6.77 -2.77 -22.32
C ARG A 90 7.34 -2.02 -21.11
N MET A 91 7.77 -2.74 -20.07
CA MET A 91 8.41 -2.13 -18.90
C MET A 91 9.82 -1.65 -19.21
N ALA A 92 10.58 -2.34 -20.05
CA ALA A 92 11.91 -1.91 -20.47
C ALA A 92 11.87 -0.63 -21.32
N ALA A 93 10.83 -0.45 -22.14
CA ALA A 93 10.61 0.78 -22.90
C ALA A 93 10.19 1.98 -22.04
N ASP A 94 9.49 1.74 -20.91
CA ASP A 94 9.03 2.81 -20.00
C ASP A 94 10.06 3.13 -18.90
N ARG A 95 10.98 2.20 -18.60
CA ARG A 95 12.12 2.39 -17.69
C ARG A 95 13.39 2.75 -18.47
N GLU A 96 13.57 4.03 -18.78
CA GLU A 96 14.86 4.58 -19.24
C GLU A 96 15.99 4.39 -18.19
N GLY A 97 15.63 4.11 -16.94
CA GLY A 97 16.53 3.65 -15.89
C GLY A 97 16.13 2.25 -15.45
N GLY A 98 16.82 1.25 -15.97
CA GLY A 98 16.74 -0.13 -15.46
C GLY A 98 16.94 -0.15 -13.94
N ASP A 99 16.28 -1.12 -13.30
CA ASP A 99 16.33 -1.45 -11.88
C ASP A 99 17.76 -1.79 -11.44
N LYS A 100 18.65 -0.80 -11.42
CA LYS A 100 19.98 -0.95 -10.84
C LYS A 100 19.78 -0.76 -9.35
N THR A 101 19.58 -1.87 -8.63
CA THR A 101 19.59 -1.96 -7.17
C THR A 101 20.99 -1.67 -6.57
N ASN A 102 21.82 -0.92 -7.28
CA ASN A 102 23.13 -0.47 -6.83
C ASN A 102 22.97 0.98 -6.38
N PHE A 103 22.92 1.17 -5.06
CA PHE A 103 22.85 2.47 -4.44
C PHE A 103 24.09 3.30 -4.83
N SER A 104 23.91 4.31 -5.67
CA SER A 104 25.00 5.19 -6.09
C SER A 104 25.08 6.40 -5.16
N MET A 105 26.21 6.55 -4.47
CA MET A 105 26.51 7.75 -3.68
C MET A 105 26.49 9.05 -4.51
N ALA A 106 26.69 8.96 -5.83
CA ALA A 106 26.55 10.11 -6.73
C ALA A 106 25.09 10.56 -6.87
N GLN A 107 24.15 9.62 -7.02
CA GLN A 107 22.71 9.92 -7.08
C GLN A 107 22.20 10.50 -5.76
N LEU A 108 22.74 10.04 -4.63
CA LEU A 108 22.41 10.61 -3.32
C LEU A 108 22.86 12.08 -3.20
N LYS A 109 24.08 12.41 -3.64
CA LYS A 109 24.56 13.80 -3.63
C LYS A 109 23.75 14.69 -4.58
N GLU A 110 23.39 14.19 -5.75
CA GLU A 110 22.55 14.91 -6.71
C GLU A 110 21.14 15.17 -6.14
N THR A 111 20.55 14.18 -5.47
CA THR A 111 19.23 14.33 -4.84
C THR A 111 19.24 15.31 -3.66
N LEU A 112 20.33 15.37 -2.89
CA LEU A 112 20.49 16.32 -1.77
C LEU A 112 20.65 17.78 -2.24
N LEU A 113 21.17 17.98 -3.44
CA LEU A 113 21.33 19.31 -4.04
C LEU A 113 20.11 19.77 -4.83
N ASP A 114 19.15 18.88 -5.10
CA ASP A 114 17.96 19.20 -5.90
C ASP A 114 16.87 19.89 -5.06
N PRO A 115 16.54 21.17 -5.33
CA PRO A 115 15.54 21.91 -4.56
C PRO A 115 14.15 21.25 -4.57
N LYS A 116 13.81 20.55 -5.67
CA LYS A 116 12.52 19.85 -5.79
C LYS A 116 12.39 18.70 -4.78
N ALA A 117 13.48 18.00 -4.50
CA ALA A 117 13.49 16.94 -3.49
C ALA A 117 13.20 17.52 -2.10
N TRP A 118 13.73 18.72 -1.80
CA TRP A 118 13.47 19.40 -0.54
C TRP A 118 12.02 19.88 -0.40
N PHE A 119 11.41 20.39 -1.47
CA PHE A 119 9.98 20.76 -1.47
C PHE A 119 9.08 19.55 -1.18
N VAL A 120 9.35 18.40 -1.81
CA VAL A 120 8.59 17.16 -1.54
C VAL A 120 8.83 16.66 -0.11
N PHE A 121 10.06 16.76 0.39
CA PHE A 121 10.40 16.42 1.77
C PHE A 121 9.61 17.27 2.78
N TRP A 122 9.64 18.59 2.64
CA TRP A 122 8.90 19.50 3.52
C TRP A 122 7.38 19.30 3.41
N PHE A 123 6.86 19.08 2.20
CA PHE A 123 5.45 18.73 2.02
C PHE A 123 5.07 17.47 2.81
N GLY A 124 5.89 16.41 2.73
CA GLY A 124 5.68 15.18 3.48
C GLY A 124 5.73 15.38 5.01
N VAL A 125 6.70 16.15 5.50
CA VAL A 125 6.81 16.49 6.92
C VAL A 125 5.57 17.24 7.40
N LEU A 126 5.11 18.25 6.66
CA LEU A 126 3.95 19.05 7.04
C LEU A 126 2.64 18.25 7.02
N VAL A 127 2.46 17.36 6.05
CA VAL A 127 1.26 16.50 5.97
C VAL A 127 1.22 15.48 7.10
N THR A 128 2.35 14.84 7.39
CA THR A 128 2.41 13.79 8.42
C THR A 128 2.37 14.35 9.85
N MET A 129 2.87 15.57 10.06
CA MET A 129 2.82 16.25 11.35
C MET A 129 1.39 16.44 11.89
N HIS A 130 0.36 16.47 11.03
CA HIS A 130 -1.04 16.55 11.47
C HIS A 130 -1.55 15.24 12.07
N SER A 131 -0.94 14.08 11.80
CA SER A 131 -1.52 12.78 12.15
C SER A 131 -1.71 12.68 13.68
N PRO A 132 -2.94 12.67 14.21
CA PRO A 132 -3.23 12.80 15.63
C PRO A 132 -2.86 11.56 16.47
N VAL A 133 -2.11 10.60 15.90
CA VAL A 133 -1.70 9.36 16.56
C VAL A 133 -0.79 9.65 17.76
N LEU A 134 -0.04 10.75 17.78
CA LEU A 134 0.81 11.12 18.91
C LEU A 134 0.03 11.73 20.10
N THR A 135 -1.24 12.10 19.92
CA THR A 135 -2.03 12.76 20.98
C THR A 135 -2.85 11.78 21.83
N PHE A 136 -2.91 10.50 21.47
CA PHE A 136 -3.60 9.48 22.29
C PHE A 136 -2.73 8.87 23.39
N ALA A 137 -1.46 9.27 23.51
CA ALA A 137 -0.57 8.83 24.58
C ALA A 137 -0.60 9.74 25.83
N SER A 138 -1.36 10.84 25.80
CA SER A 138 -1.52 11.74 26.94
C SER A 138 -3.00 12.01 27.23
N LEU A 139 -3.70 10.99 27.72
CA LEU A 139 -4.87 11.12 28.60
C LEU A 139 -5.12 9.80 29.33
#